data_AF-A0A3F2RPV4-F1
#
_entry.id   AF-A0A3F2RPV4-F1
#
_cell.length_a   1.000
_cell.length_b   1.000
_cell.length_c   1.000
_cell.angle_alpha   90.00
_cell.angle_beta   90.00
_cell.angle_gamma   90.00
#
_symmetry.space_group_name_H-M   'P 1'
#
loop_
_entity.id
_entity.type
_entity.pdbx_description
1 polymer ?
#
loop_
_entity_poly.entity_id
_entity_poly.type
_entity_poly.pdbx_seq_one_letter_code
_entity_poly.pdbx_strand_id
1 'polypeptide(L)'
;MANTKYLIPTTLAPGRETAAKIATGTRIEFPGSTRGSDVRTFMENDSFLTGLGLGSSNDTATGNLRFVAVDEILRVPRSTFALPVAFLDFLEEQALERSRWIQKQLEAKDSSAAASPQTTERLNAELDFLRKKQEEYLKQRQFIIRQEKRLLDEQKDGKFFMAAKRADLQDRLTVIGSQILSATVACVLSSLDLAVSGSALHQAQLDRAPRFGYLMNFESLLSTQGKEFGMLEDFAAGARWLRNVFIQFRRHATTGTFFSIKKYAPADASSCNGEGLLLTMGVSDDHLAVLPQSLVSGNAVVHVRCVLFTQGVNEKQSLVHAYKSSAVKLQERINRDNLVELKHTYTIYRNLRVEETQIRVRASRQMRANSGMSSSSAQDDSDEAAMAIDRHDLQALDDLLVQIEHHICSSTSQYKKNVALLMDSSDFCRALGGARVTCCKSGKDRTAMSVTLEQARLLCGELQASQGSALCSNMRLYGVRRRNVFMNTKADKFAFNEVQRKMLPDCYKPPVGTYKSGKT
;
A
#
# COMPACT_ATOMS: atom_id res chain seq x y z
N MET A 1 -1.49 33.30 -6.79
CA MET A 1 -1.48 32.08 -7.63
C MET A 1 -0.28 31.23 -7.21
N ALA A 2 -0.50 30.12 -6.49
CA ALA A 2 0.47 29.04 -6.33
C ALA A 2 -0.31 27.82 -5.81
N ASN A 3 -0.52 26.82 -6.67
CA ASN A 3 -1.23 25.56 -6.36
C ASN A 3 -0.24 24.42 -6.62
N THR A 4 0.63 24.13 -5.66
CA THR A 4 1.57 23.01 -5.77
C THR A 4 0.86 21.76 -5.26
N LYS A 5 0.24 21.03 -6.20
CA LYS A 5 -0.40 19.73 -5.94
C LYS A 5 0.66 18.63 -5.98
N TYR A 6 1.06 18.12 -4.84
CA TYR A 6 1.70 16.81 -4.76
C TYR A 6 0.65 15.73 -5.04
N LEU A 7 0.66 15.17 -6.24
CA LEU A 7 -0.17 14.02 -6.64
C LEU A 7 0.74 12.82 -6.86
N ILE A 8 0.57 11.79 -6.04
CA ILE A 8 1.19 10.47 -6.22
C ILE A 8 0.36 9.71 -7.27
N PRO A 9 0.95 9.21 -8.38
CA PRO A 9 0.24 8.37 -9.33
C PRO A 9 0.04 6.96 -8.77
N THR A 10 -1.20 6.52 -8.62
CA THR A 10 -1.53 5.10 -8.44
C THR A 10 -1.89 4.48 -9.79
N THR A 11 -0.95 3.77 -10.42
CA THR A 11 -1.22 2.94 -11.60
C THR A 11 -1.36 1.49 -11.21
N LEU A 12 -2.61 1.03 -10.99
CA LEU A 12 -2.98 -0.38 -11.09
C LEU A 12 -4.44 -0.44 -11.58
N ALA A 13 -4.63 -0.81 -12.85
CA ALA A 13 -5.93 -1.19 -13.39
C ALA A 13 -5.86 -2.68 -13.79
N PRO A 14 -6.75 -3.54 -13.29
CA PRO A 14 -7.00 -4.83 -13.90
C PRO A 14 -8.10 -4.69 -14.96
N GLY A 15 -7.80 -5.11 -16.18
CA GLY A 15 -8.80 -5.29 -17.23
C GLY A 15 -9.67 -6.52 -16.96
N ARG A 16 -10.94 -6.44 -17.36
CA ARG A 16 -11.64 -7.52 -18.06
C ARG A 16 -13.01 -7.06 -18.60
N GLU A 17 -13.21 -7.41 -19.87
CA GLU A 17 -14.44 -7.94 -20.50
C GLU A 17 -15.74 -7.15 -20.40
N THR A 18 -16.20 -6.66 -21.57
CA THR A 18 -17.62 -6.73 -21.95
C THR A 18 -17.74 -7.01 -23.44
N ALA A 19 -18.42 -8.11 -23.77
CA ALA A 19 -18.89 -8.48 -25.08
C ALA A 19 -20.01 -7.54 -25.59
N ALA A 20 -20.13 -7.45 -26.91
CA ALA A 20 -21.00 -6.55 -27.66
C ALA A 20 -22.43 -7.08 -27.89
N LYS A 21 -23.37 -6.15 -28.19
CA LYS A 21 -24.49 -6.20 -29.17
C LYS A 21 -24.89 -4.72 -29.46
N ILE A 22 -24.62 -4.17 -30.65
CA ILE A 22 -25.47 -4.04 -31.88
C ILE A 22 -26.76 -3.23 -31.60
N ALA A 23 -27.21 -2.19 -32.35
CA ALA A 23 -26.73 -1.43 -33.52
C ALA A 23 -27.68 -0.21 -33.79
N THR A 24 -27.45 0.45 -34.94
CA THR A 24 -28.18 1.51 -35.70
C THR A 24 -27.70 2.95 -35.44
N GLY A 25 -27.16 3.75 -36.36
CA GLY A 25 -26.94 3.62 -37.81
C GLY A 25 -27.53 4.83 -38.55
N THR A 26 -26.69 5.73 -39.07
CA THR A 26 -26.95 6.52 -40.31
C THR A 26 -25.64 7.11 -40.84
N ARG A 27 -25.54 7.11 -42.18
CA ARG A 27 -24.36 7.08 -43.06
C ARG A 27 -24.38 8.32 -43.97
N ILE A 28 -23.23 8.88 -44.32
CA ILE A 28 -23.04 9.67 -45.56
C ILE A 28 -21.67 9.32 -46.17
N GLU A 29 -21.67 8.94 -47.45
CA GLU A 29 -20.55 8.53 -48.33
C GLU A 29 -20.04 9.71 -49.18
N PHE A 30 -18.81 9.71 -49.72
CA PHE A 30 -18.36 9.14 -51.02
C PHE A 30 -16.89 9.60 -51.29
N PRO A 31 -16.20 9.26 -52.41
CA PRO A 31 -15.98 7.98 -53.11
C PRO A 31 -14.49 7.71 -53.47
N GLY A 32 -14.14 6.46 -53.79
CA GLY A 32 -12.93 6.17 -54.59
C GLY A 32 -12.40 4.73 -54.53
N SER A 33 -13.09 3.79 -55.21
CA SER A 33 -12.59 2.67 -56.05
C SER A 33 -11.39 1.83 -55.52
N THR A 34 -11.36 0.49 -55.43
CA THR A 34 -12.06 -0.56 -56.18
C THR A 34 -11.78 -1.94 -55.56
N ARG A 35 -12.82 -2.79 -55.55
CA ARG A 35 -12.84 -4.27 -55.66
C ARG A 35 -11.81 -5.12 -54.89
N GLY A 36 -12.32 -5.92 -53.95
CA GLY A 36 -11.69 -7.16 -53.51
C GLY A 36 -12.48 -7.78 -52.36
N SER A 37 -13.09 -8.93 -52.60
CA SER A 37 -13.91 -9.71 -51.67
C SER A 37 -13.10 -10.26 -50.50
N ASP A 38 -13.44 -9.91 -49.26
CA ASP A 38 -12.93 -10.62 -48.07
C ASP A 38 -14.07 -11.23 -47.26
N VAL A 39 -14.33 -12.49 -47.60
CA VAL A 39 -15.04 -13.46 -46.78
C VAL A 39 -14.15 -13.76 -45.57
N ARG A 40 -14.59 -13.34 -44.38
CA ARG A 40 -14.00 -13.79 -43.11
C ARG A 40 -14.31 -15.26 -42.92
N THR A 41 -13.33 -16.10 -43.25
CA THR A 41 -13.30 -17.50 -42.87
C THR A 41 -12.09 -17.71 -41.96
N PHE A 42 -12.39 -18.26 -40.78
CA PHE A 42 -11.54 -19.07 -39.91
C PHE A 42 -10.08 -19.25 -40.34
N MET A 43 -9.16 -18.76 -39.51
CA MET A 43 -7.76 -19.18 -39.54
C MET A 43 -7.63 -20.52 -38.83
N GLU A 44 -7.41 -21.58 -39.61
CA GLU A 44 -6.60 -22.72 -39.21
C GLU A 44 -5.21 -22.57 -39.87
N ASN A 45 -4.19 -22.65 -39.01
CA ASN A 45 -2.90 -23.32 -39.16
C ASN A 45 -2.03 -23.19 -40.41
N ASP A 46 -0.81 -22.72 -40.11
CA ASP A 46 0.48 -23.41 -40.31
C ASP A 46 1.46 -22.99 -41.42
N SER A 47 2.70 -22.88 -40.92
CA SER A 47 4.00 -23.19 -41.54
C SER A 47 4.51 -22.32 -42.71
N PHE A 48 5.58 -21.53 -42.53
CA PHE A 48 7.02 -21.84 -42.46
C PHE A 48 7.73 -22.11 -43.79
N LEU A 49 8.84 -21.36 -43.98
CA LEU A 49 9.96 -21.46 -44.96
C LEU A 49 9.62 -20.88 -46.35
N THR A 50 10.42 -20.02 -47.01
CA THR A 50 11.89 -19.90 -47.26
C THR A 50 12.15 -18.47 -47.83
N GLY A 51 13.33 -17.83 -47.86
CA GLY A 51 14.72 -18.20 -47.57
C GLY A 51 15.71 -17.10 -48.03
N LEU A 52 16.99 -17.34 -47.71
CA LEU A 52 18.26 -16.93 -48.36
C LEU A 52 18.70 -15.44 -48.41
N GLY A 53 19.90 -15.21 -47.85
CA GLY A 53 20.80 -14.09 -48.15
C GLY A 53 22.15 -14.23 -47.41
N LEU A 54 23.24 -14.46 -48.15
CA LEU A 54 24.62 -14.69 -47.70
C LEU A 54 25.30 -13.47 -47.04
N GLY A 55 26.32 -13.71 -46.18
CA GLY A 55 27.43 -12.76 -46.00
C GLY A 55 28.23 -12.80 -44.67
N SER A 56 29.31 -13.60 -44.65
CA SER A 56 30.59 -13.54 -43.88
C SER A 56 30.77 -12.61 -42.65
N SER A 57 31.14 -13.19 -41.48
CA SER A 57 32.49 -13.11 -40.85
C SER A 57 32.49 -13.28 -39.31
N ASN A 58 33.34 -14.23 -38.87
CA ASN A 58 34.07 -14.45 -37.61
C ASN A 58 33.44 -14.35 -36.20
N ASP A 59 33.67 -15.47 -35.48
CA ASP A 59 33.90 -15.67 -34.05
C ASP A 59 32.79 -15.51 -32.98
N THR A 60 32.33 -16.69 -32.55
CA THR A 60 32.05 -17.13 -31.16
C THR A 60 31.01 -16.40 -30.31
N ALA A 61 29.81 -16.97 -30.26
CA ALA A 61 29.12 -17.42 -29.04
C ALA A 61 27.83 -18.14 -29.42
N THR A 62 27.80 -19.46 -29.29
CA THR A 62 26.62 -20.31 -29.50
C THR A 62 25.60 -20.09 -28.37
N GLY A 63 24.75 -19.09 -28.55
CA GLY A 63 23.56 -18.84 -27.73
C GLY A 63 22.39 -19.71 -28.18
N ASN A 64 22.03 -20.67 -27.33
CA ASN A 64 20.90 -21.59 -27.45
C ASN A 64 19.56 -20.87 -27.70
N LEU A 65 19.11 -20.80 -28.95
CA LEU A 65 17.70 -20.57 -29.31
C LEU A 65 16.98 -21.91 -29.49
N ARG A 66 16.90 -22.70 -28.41
CA ARG A 66 16.08 -23.93 -28.41
C ARG A 66 15.67 -24.43 -27.02
N PHE A 67 15.26 -23.56 -26.09
CA PHE A 67 14.70 -24.00 -24.78
C PHE A 67 13.55 -23.15 -24.22
N VAL A 68 13.03 -22.17 -24.95
CA VAL A 68 12.04 -21.23 -24.39
C VAL A 68 10.69 -21.90 -24.08
N ALA A 69 10.28 -22.92 -24.83
CA ALA A 69 8.98 -23.56 -24.61
C ALA A 69 8.93 -24.50 -23.37
N VAL A 70 10.07 -25.02 -22.90
CA VAL A 70 10.10 -25.95 -21.76
C VAL A 70 10.23 -25.21 -20.42
N ASP A 71 10.99 -24.11 -20.40
CA ASP A 71 11.22 -23.32 -19.17
C ASP A 71 9.96 -22.57 -18.71
N GLU A 72 9.04 -22.26 -19.63
CA GLU A 72 7.77 -21.61 -19.31
C GLU A 72 6.73 -22.59 -18.74
N ILE A 73 6.77 -23.86 -19.17
CA ILE A 73 5.94 -24.95 -18.61
C ILE A 73 6.37 -25.27 -17.17
N LEU A 74 7.66 -25.14 -16.86
CA LEU A 74 8.21 -25.38 -15.52
C LEU A 74 7.88 -24.28 -14.48
N ARG A 75 7.35 -23.13 -14.92
CA ARG A 75 7.02 -21.99 -14.05
C ARG A 75 5.57 -21.93 -13.59
N VAL A 76 4.69 -22.84 -14.03
CA VAL A 76 3.26 -22.78 -13.70
C VAL A 76 3.00 -23.37 -12.29
N PRO A 77 2.21 -22.69 -11.42
CA PRO A 77 1.99 -23.17 -10.06
C PRO A 77 1.01 -24.35 -10.00
N ARG A 78 1.40 -25.37 -9.24
CA ARG A 78 0.54 -26.26 -8.42
C ARG A 78 -0.43 -27.23 -9.11
N SER A 79 -0.32 -27.50 -10.41
CA SER A 79 -1.03 -28.64 -11.01
C SER A 79 -0.12 -29.45 -11.92
N THR A 80 0.58 -30.41 -11.29
CA THR A 80 1.05 -31.71 -11.80
C THR A 80 1.65 -31.76 -13.20
N PHE A 81 2.90 -32.22 -13.27
CA PHE A 81 3.51 -32.75 -14.50
C PHE A 81 2.73 -33.92 -15.13
N ALA A 82 1.65 -34.38 -14.49
CA ALA A 82 0.71 -35.37 -14.98
C ALA A 82 0.18 -35.09 -16.39
N LEU A 83 -0.12 -33.84 -16.77
CA LEU A 83 -0.65 -33.55 -18.11
C LEU A 83 0.43 -33.73 -19.20
N PRO A 84 1.65 -33.14 -19.07
CA PRO A 84 2.77 -33.45 -19.97
C PRO A 84 3.15 -34.94 -20.00
N VAL A 85 3.13 -35.63 -18.85
CA VAL A 85 3.44 -37.07 -18.77
C VAL A 85 2.36 -37.90 -19.48
N ALA A 86 1.08 -37.62 -19.25
CA ALA A 86 -0.03 -38.30 -19.93
C ALA A 86 -0.03 -38.04 -21.44
N PHE A 87 0.40 -36.86 -21.88
CA PHE A 87 0.55 -36.56 -23.30
C PHE A 87 1.70 -37.36 -23.94
N LEU A 88 2.83 -37.51 -23.25
CA LEU A 88 3.93 -38.37 -23.71
C LEU A 88 3.51 -39.85 -23.72
N ASP A 89 2.75 -40.31 -22.74
CA ASP A 89 2.17 -41.66 -22.70
C ASP A 89 1.25 -41.89 -23.92
N PHE A 90 0.40 -40.91 -24.24
CA PHE A 90 -0.46 -40.96 -25.43
C PHE A 90 0.35 -41.02 -26.75
N LEU A 91 1.39 -40.21 -26.89
CA LEU A 91 2.24 -40.21 -28.09
C LEU A 91 3.03 -41.53 -28.24
N GLU A 92 3.47 -42.12 -27.14
CA GLU A 92 4.12 -43.43 -27.12
C GLU A 92 3.14 -44.53 -27.55
N GLU A 93 1.90 -44.51 -27.05
CA GLU A 93 0.85 -45.45 -27.41
C GLU A 93 0.47 -45.35 -28.89
N GLN A 94 0.29 -44.14 -29.43
CA GLN A 94 0.03 -43.92 -30.86
C GLN A 94 1.16 -44.45 -31.75
N ALA A 95 2.42 -44.23 -31.33
CA ALA A 95 3.56 -44.76 -32.06
C ALA A 95 3.58 -46.30 -32.04
N LEU A 96 3.26 -46.92 -30.89
CA LEU A 96 3.19 -48.38 -30.73
C LEU A 96 2.08 -49.01 -31.58
N GLU A 97 0.89 -48.43 -31.60
CA GLU A 97 -0.22 -48.89 -32.43
C GLU A 97 0.14 -48.84 -33.92
N ARG A 98 0.76 -47.74 -34.35
CA ARG A 98 1.23 -47.58 -35.73
C ARG A 98 2.32 -48.59 -36.08
N SER A 99 3.29 -48.83 -35.20
CA SER A 99 4.31 -49.86 -35.41
C SER A 99 3.71 -51.25 -35.56
N ARG A 100 2.74 -51.63 -34.71
CA ARG A 100 2.04 -52.93 -34.80
C ARG A 100 1.24 -53.07 -36.09
N TRP A 101 0.59 -51.99 -36.54
CA TRP A 101 -0.14 -51.98 -37.80
C TRP A 101 0.79 -52.19 -38.99
N ILE A 102 1.95 -51.51 -39.02
CA ILE A 102 2.94 -51.66 -40.08
C ILE A 102 3.55 -53.07 -40.08
N GLN A 103 3.86 -53.63 -38.89
CA GLN A 103 4.37 -55.01 -38.76
C GLN A 103 3.40 -56.03 -39.35
N LYS A 104 2.10 -55.93 -39.02
CA LYS A 104 1.06 -56.81 -39.60
C LYS A 104 0.95 -56.67 -41.12
N GLN A 105 1.13 -55.47 -41.67
CA GLN A 105 1.14 -55.24 -43.11
C GLN A 105 2.37 -55.85 -43.79
N LEU A 106 3.51 -55.87 -43.12
CA LEU A 106 4.72 -56.54 -43.59
C LEU A 106 4.53 -58.06 -43.60
N GLU A 107 4.04 -58.63 -42.50
CA GLU A 107 3.77 -60.07 -42.35
C GLU A 107 2.72 -60.58 -43.36
N ALA A 108 1.66 -59.80 -43.60
CA ALA A 108 0.64 -60.13 -44.59
C ALA A 108 1.17 -60.07 -46.03
N LYS A 109 2.18 -59.22 -46.30
CA LYS A 109 2.80 -59.09 -47.62
C LYS A 109 3.89 -60.12 -47.87
N ASP A 110 4.64 -60.55 -46.86
CA ASP A 110 5.57 -61.68 -46.97
C ASP A 110 4.85 -63.00 -47.33
N SER A 111 3.55 -63.08 -46.99
CA SER A 111 2.68 -64.22 -47.31
C SER A 111 2.12 -64.21 -48.75
N SER A 112 2.22 -63.08 -49.47
CA SER A 112 1.76 -62.94 -50.87
C SER A 112 2.94 -62.58 -51.77
N ALA A 113 3.29 -63.43 -52.74
CA ALA A 113 4.50 -63.27 -53.58
C ALA A 113 4.46 -62.10 -54.60
N ALA A 114 3.98 -60.91 -54.21
CA ALA A 114 3.83 -59.73 -55.07
C ALA A 114 4.03 -58.40 -54.31
N ALA A 115 5.06 -58.26 -53.46
CA ALA A 115 5.43 -56.98 -52.86
C ALA A 115 6.60 -56.33 -53.62
N SER A 116 6.44 -55.06 -54.04
CA SER A 116 7.52 -54.27 -54.63
C SER A 116 8.61 -53.97 -53.57
N PRO A 117 9.91 -54.20 -53.85
CA PRO A 117 11.00 -54.00 -52.89
C PRO A 117 11.03 -52.59 -52.26
N GLN A 118 10.69 -51.56 -53.06
CA GLN A 118 10.67 -50.16 -52.61
C GLN A 118 9.59 -49.88 -51.55
N THR A 119 8.46 -50.58 -51.61
CA THR A 119 7.40 -50.44 -50.60
C THR A 119 7.78 -51.07 -49.26
N THR A 120 8.47 -52.21 -49.28
CA THR A 120 8.95 -52.88 -48.05
C THR A 120 10.05 -52.05 -47.39
N GLU A 121 10.97 -51.49 -48.17
CA GLU A 121 12.01 -50.58 -47.66
C GLU A 121 11.43 -49.31 -47.01
N ARG A 122 10.38 -48.73 -47.61
CA ARG A 122 9.68 -47.57 -47.06
C ARG A 122 8.98 -47.87 -45.72
N LEU A 123 8.33 -49.05 -45.61
CA LEU A 123 7.67 -49.47 -44.36
C LEU A 123 8.69 -49.77 -43.25
N ASN A 124 9.84 -50.36 -43.59
CA ASN A 124 10.94 -50.58 -42.65
C ASN A 124 11.55 -49.26 -42.16
N ALA A 125 11.72 -48.27 -43.03
CA ALA A 125 12.17 -46.94 -42.64
C ALA A 125 11.18 -46.22 -41.71
N GLU A 126 9.87 -46.38 -41.93
CA GLU A 126 8.82 -45.85 -41.04
C GLU A 126 8.85 -46.55 -39.67
N LEU A 127 9.08 -47.86 -39.61
CA LEU A 127 9.26 -48.60 -38.36
C LEU A 127 10.46 -48.10 -37.55
N ASP A 128 11.61 -47.91 -38.20
CA ASP A 128 12.82 -47.38 -37.53
C ASP A 128 12.62 -45.95 -37.03
N PHE A 129 11.88 -45.12 -37.77
CA PHE A 129 11.51 -43.78 -37.34
C PHE A 129 10.63 -43.81 -36.08
N LEU A 130 9.58 -44.64 -36.07
CA LEU A 130 8.67 -44.77 -34.93
C LEU A 130 9.39 -45.30 -33.69
N ARG A 131 10.31 -46.25 -33.85
CA ARG A 131 11.13 -46.77 -32.74
C ARG A 131 12.00 -45.68 -32.12
N LYS A 132 12.67 -44.86 -32.93
CA LYS A 132 13.45 -43.71 -32.44
C LYS A 132 12.58 -42.69 -31.72
N LYS A 133 11.35 -42.48 -32.19
CA LYS A 133 10.39 -41.58 -31.52
C LYS A 133 9.90 -42.11 -30.18
N GLN A 134 9.64 -43.41 -30.06
CA GLN A 134 9.32 -44.04 -28.77
C GLN A 134 10.44 -43.85 -27.75
N GLU A 135 11.70 -44.08 -28.15
CA GLU A 135 12.85 -43.85 -27.26
C GLU A 135 12.99 -42.39 -26.83
N GLU A 136 12.69 -41.45 -27.73
CA GLU A 136 12.70 -40.01 -27.45
C GLU A 136 11.63 -39.64 -26.42
N TYR A 137 10.38 -40.10 -26.61
CA TYR A 137 9.27 -39.83 -25.69
C TYR A 137 9.54 -40.43 -24.30
N LEU A 138 10.07 -41.66 -24.24
CA LEU A 138 10.42 -42.31 -22.98
C LEU A 138 11.51 -41.54 -22.22
N LYS A 139 12.54 -41.04 -22.91
CA LYS A 139 13.61 -40.22 -22.31
C LYS A 139 13.06 -38.89 -21.78
N GLN A 140 12.20 -38.22 -22.54
CA GLN A 140 11.55 -36.97 -22.12
C GLN A 140 10.66 -37.20 -20.89
N ARG A 141 9.89 -38.28 -20.86
CA ARG A 141 9.05 -38.67 -19.73
C ARG A 141 9.87 -38.92 -18.46
N GLN A 142 10.95 -39.70 -18.57
CA GLN A 142 11.84 -39.97 -17.44
C GLN A 142 12.53 -38.70 -16.92
N PHE A 143 12.88 -37.77 -17.82
CA PHE A 143 13.45 -36.48 -17.43
C PHE A 143 12.45 -35.67 -16.60
N ILE A 144 11.20 -35.55 -17.07
CA ILE A 144 10.14 -34.82 -16.37
C ILE A 144 9.87 -35.42 -14.98
N ILE A 145 9.75 -36.74 -14.87
CA ILE A 145 9.53 -37.43 -13.59
C ILE A 145 10.70 -37.20 -12.62
N ARG A 146 11.96 -37.16 -13.11
CA ARG A 146 13.12 -36.85 -12.26
C ARG A 146 13.10 -35.39 -11.78
N GLN A 147 12.67 -34.44 -12.61
CA GLN A 147 12.53 -33.04 -12.20
C GLN A 147 11.41 -32.88 -11.17
N GLU A 148 10.28 -33.54 -11.35
CA GLU A 148 9.18 -33.54 -10.38
C GLU A 148 9.64 -34.10 -9.03
N LYS A 149 10.37 -35.21 -9.02
CA LYS A 149 10.93 -35.79 -7.78
C LYS A 149 11.92 -34.84 -7.11
N ARG A 150 12.80 -34.17 -7.86
CA ARG A 150 13.73 -33.17 -7.33
C ARG A 150 13.00 -31.99 -6.68
N LEU A 151 11.97 -31.46 -7.35
CA LEU A 151 11.15 -30.36 -6.83
C LEU A 151 10.39 -30.77 -5.54
N LEU A 152 9.89 -32.00 -5.48
CA LEU A 152 9.24 -32.55 -4.29
C LEU A 152 10.22 -32.74 -3.12
N ASP A 153 11.46 -33.15 -3.40
CA ASP A 153 12.49 -33.29 -2.37
C ASP A 153 13.01 -31.92 -1.88
N GLU A 154 13.15 -30.92 -2.77
CA GLU A 154 13.41 -29.52 -2.40
C GLU A 154 12.27 -28.91 -1.55
N GLN A 155 11.03 -29.36 -1.77
CA GLN A 155 9.87 -28.94 -0.97
C GLN A 155 9.88 -29.54 0.44
N LYS A 156 10.39 -30.76 0.62
CA LYS A 156 10.51 -31.40 1.95
C LYS A 156 11.50 -30.69 2.85
N ASP A 157 12.52 -30.04 2.29
CA ASP A 157 13.57 -29.39 3.07
C ASP A 157 13.10 -28.13 3.83
N GLY A 158 11.92 -27.57 3.50
CA GLY A 158 11.20 -26.52 4.26
C GLY A 158 11.90 -25.15 4.38
N LYS A 159 13.24 -25.12 4.35
CA LYS A 159 14.11 -23.95 4.49
C LYS A 159 13.99 -23.02 3.30
N PHE A 160 13.91 -23.55 2.07
CA PHE A 160 13.75 -22.74 0.86
C PHE A 160 12.38 -22.04 0.83
N PHE A 161 11.29 -22.77 1.14
CA PHE A 161 9.95 -22.19 1.21
C PHE A 161 9.86 -21.10 2.28
N MET A 162 10.46 -21.31 3.45
CA MET A 162 10.51 -20.31 4.52
C MET A 162 11.39 -19.10 4.16
N ALA A 163 12.52 -19.31 3.47
CA ALA A 163 13.39 -18.24 3.00
C ALA A 163 12.72 -17.41 1.89
N ALA A 164 12.10 -18.05 0.90
CA ALA A 164 11.33 -17.38 -0.16
C ALA A 164 10.14 -16.61 0.40
N LYS A 165 9.41 -17.20 1.37
CA LYS A 165 8.32 -16.51 2.08
C LYS A 165 8.84 -15.34 2.91
N ARG A 166 10.03 -15.44 3.51
CA ARG A 166 10.68 -14.34 4.23
C ARG A 166 11.12 -13.23 3.29
N ALA A 167 11.64 -13.57 2.11
CA ALA A 167 12.00 -12.60 1.07
C ALA A 167 10.76 -11.86 0.54
N ASP A 168 9.68 -12.59 0.21
CA ASP A 168 8.40 -11.99 -0.21
C ASP A 168 7.82 -11.04 0.85
N LEU A 169 7.86 -11.43 2.13
CA LEU A 169 7.45 -10.56 3.23
C LEU A 169 8.34 -9.31 3.36
N GLN A 170 9.65 -9.44 3.12
CA GLN A 170 10.58 -8.32 3.16
C GLN A 170 10.35 -7.33 2.00
N ASP A 171 10.09 -7.84 0.80
CA ASP A 171 9.74 -7.02 -0.36
C ASP A 171 8.42 -6.29 -0.13
N ARG A 172 7.41 -6.99 0.41
CA ARG A 172 6.13 -6.40 0.77
C ARG A 172 6.29 -5.29 1.80
N LEU A 173 7.10 -5.51 2.85
CA LEU A 173 7.39 -4.50 3.85
C LEU A 173 8.14 -3.30 3.26
N THR A 174 9.02 -3.51 2.28
CA THR A 174 9.73 -2.43 1.58
C THR A 174 8.75 -1.54 0.80
N VAL A 175 7.79 -2.14 0.09
CA VAL A 175 6.74 -1.40 -0.63
C VAL A 175 5.87 -0.60 0.33
N ILE A 176 5.43 -1.22 1.43
CA ILE A 176 4.62 -0.56 2.46
C ILE A 176 5.41 0.57 3.13
N GLY A 177 6.69 0.32 3.43
CA GLY A 177 7.62 1.27 4.01
C GLY A 177 7.77 2.51 3.12
N SER A 178 7.92 2.32 1.81
CA SER A 178 7.95 3.41 0.84
C SER A 178 6.66 4.25 0.88
N GLN A 179 5.49 3.60 0.87
CA GLN A 179 4.19 4.28 0.89
C GLN A 179 3.99 5.12 2.15
N ILE A 180 4.24 4.53 3.34
CA ILE A 180 4.03 5.22 4.62
C ILE A 180 5.09 6.30 4.86
N LEU A 181 6.33 6.09 4.41
CA LEU A 181 7.39 7.08 4.49
C LEU A 181 7.10 8.28 3.58
N SER A 182 6.60 8.06 2.36
CA SER A 182 6.19 9.16 1.48
C SER A 182 5.08 10.02 2.10
N ALA A 183 4.11 9.41 2.77
CA ALA A 183 3.07 10.16 3.51
C ALA A 183 3.68 10.98 4.65
N THR A 184 4.63 10.39 5.39
CA THR A 184 5.35 11.07 6.48
C THR A 184 6.14 12.27 5.97
N VAL A 185 6.91 12.10 4.89
CA VAL A 185 7.66 13.18 4.25
C VAL A 185 6.74 14.31 3.81
N ALA A 186 5.60 13.99 3.19
CA ALA A 186 4.63 15.02 2.79
C ALA A 186 4.10 15.82 4.00
N CYS A 187 3.87 15.16 5.14
CA CYS A 187 3.48 15.84 6.38
C CYS A 187 4.60 16.74 6.91
N VAL A 188 5.84 16.27 6.95
CA VAL A 188 7.00 17.08 7.41
C VAL A 188 7.18 18.31 6.53
N LEU A 189 7.10 18.16 5.21
CA LEU A 189 7.17 19.27 4.27
C LEU A 189 6.04 20.28 4.51
N SER A 190 4.81 19.80 4.74
CA SER A 190 3.67 20.67 5.05
C SER A 190 3.87 21.41 6.38
N SER A 191 4.45 20.77 7.40
CA SER A 191 4.80 21.41 8.67
C SER A 191 5.82 22.54 8.47
N LEU A 192 6.83 22.33 7.63
CA LEU A 192 7.83 23.34 7.28
C LEU A 192 7.18 24.54 6.56
N ASP A 193 6.35 24.27 5.54
CA ASP A 193 5.65 25.32 4.78
C ASP A 193 4.75 26.16 5.71
N LEU A 194 4.03 25.51 6.63
CA LEU A 194 3.14 26.18 7.58
C LEU A 194 3.90 26.96 8.65
N ALA A 195 5.05 26.47 9.11
CA ALA A 195 5.91 27.21 10.03
C ALA A 195 6.48 28.47 9.37
N VAL A 196 6.97 28.38 8.12
CA VAL A 196 7.42 29.54 7.34
C VAL A 196 6.29 30.53 7.10
N SER A 197 5.07 30.04 6.93
CA SER A 197 3.87 30.88 6.81
C SER A 197 3.44 31.55 8.13
N GLY A 198 4.17 31.34 9.24
CA GLY A 198 3.93 31.98 10.53
C GLY A 198 3.03 31.19 11.48
N SER A 199 2.80 29.89 11.25
CA SER A 199 1.98 29.08 12.15
C SER A 199 2.69 28.77 13.46
N ALA A 200 2.24 29.37 14.57
CA ALA A 200 2.79 29.13 15.91
C ALA A 200 2.72 27.66 16.34
N LEU A 201 1.66 26.94 15.94
CA LEU A 201 1.49 25.51 16.24
C LEU A 201 2.58 24.67 15.58
N HIS A 202 2.87 24.92 14.29
CA HIS A 202 3.88 24.17 13.56
C HIS A 202 5.30 24.60 13.94
N GLN A 203 5.51 25.87 14.30
CA GLN A 203 6.77 26.32 14.89
C GLN A 203 7.06 25.57 16.19
N ALA A 204 6.10 25.51 17.12
CA ALA A 204 6.25 24.77 18.37
C ALA A 204 6.45 23.25 18.15
N GLN A 205 5.84 22.68 17.10
CA GLN A 205 6.07 21.29 16.69
C GLN A 205 7.54 21.07 16.28
N LEU A 206 8.10 21.96 15.46
CA LEU A 206 9.50 21.87 15.00
C LEU A 206 10.50 22.14 16.12
N ASP A 207 10.20 23.10 17.00
CA ASP A 207 11.06 23.45 18.14
C ASP A 207 11.25 22.28 19.11
N ARG A 208 10.20 21.50 19.30
CA ARG A 208 10.20 20.31 20.18
C ARG A 208 10.74 19.06 19.49
N ALA A 209 10.82 19.03 18.16
CA ALA A 209 11.19 17.84 17.39
C ALA A 209 12.52 17.17 17.82
N PRO A 210 13.59 17.89 18.23
CA PRO A 210 14.83 17.25 18.69
C PRO A 210 14.66 16.40 19.95
N ARG A 211 13.69 16.72 20.81
CA ARG A 211 13.46 16.06 22.10
C ARG A 211 12.27 15.12 22.07
N PHE A 212 11.19 15.54 21.42
CA PHE A 212 9.95 14.78 21.34
C PHE A 212 9.93 13.83 20.13
N GLY A 213 10.51 14.23 19.00
CA GLY A 213 10.33 13.56 17.71
C GLY A 213 9.18 14.15 16.89
N TYR A 214 8.89 13.54 15.74
CA TYR A 214 7.78 13.90 14.86
C TYR A 214 6.68 12.85 14.96
N LEU A 215 5.53 13.21 15.53
CA LEU A 215 4.41 12.29 15.75
C LEU A 215 3.51 12.20 14.51
N MET A 216 3.37 10.99 13.97
CA MET A 216 2.40 10.62 12.95
C MET A 216 1.20 9.92 13.59
N ASN A 217 0.01 10.47 13.40
CA ASN A 217 -1.27 9.84 13.71
C ASN A 217 -1.95 9.36 12.42
N PHE A 218 -1.91 8.05 12.21
CA PHE A 218 -2.63 7.42 11.11
C PHE A 218 -4.01 6.94 11.57
N GLU A 219 -5.02 7.25 10.76
CA GLU A 219 -6.37 6.73 10.93
C GLU A 219 -6.74 5.83 9.76
N SER A 220 -7.24 4.63 10.07
CA SER A 220 -7.71 3.69 9.05
C SER A 220 -9.22 3.49 9.10
N LEU A 221 -9.87 3.77 7.97
CA LEU A 221 -11.29 3.52 7.71
C LEU A 221 -11.53 2.17 7.00
N LEU A 222 -10.52 1.30 6.97
CA LEU A 222 -10.59 -0.04 6.38
C LEU A 222 -11.49 -0.95 7.22
N SER A 223 -12.24 -1.81 6.56
CA SER A 223 -12.99 -2.88 7.20
C SER A 223 -12.13 -4.11 7.45
N THR A 224 -12.50 -4.90 8.45
CA THR A 224 -11.86 -6.19 8.73
C THR A 224 -12.45 -7.29 7.83
N GLN A 225 -12.70 -7.02 6.56
CA GLN A 225 -13.31 -7.99 5.63
C GLN A 225 -12.67 -7.98 4.24
N GLY A 226 -12.45 -9.18 3.70
CA GLY A 226 -11.93 -9.38 2.35
C GLY A 226 -10.56 -8.74 2.16
N LYS A 227 -10.32 -8.11 1.00
CA LYS A 227 -9.03 -7.47 0.69
C LYS A 227 -8.63 -6.36 1.68
N GLU A 228 -9.61 -5.74 2.37
CA GLU A 228 -9.31 -4.69 3.37
C GLU A 228 -8.68 -5.24 4.65
N PHE A 229 -8.89 -6.52 4.96
CA PHE A 229 -8.24 -7.18 6.09
C PHE A 229 -6.71 -7.22 5.92
N GLY A 230 -6.22 -7.75 4.79
CA GLY A 230 -4.79 -7.80 4.50
C GLY A 230 -4.14 -6.43 4.37
N MET A 231 -4.84 -5.45 3.77
CA MET A 231 -4.37 -4.06 3.74
C MET A 231 -4.22 -3.46 5.14
N LEU A 232 -5.08 -3.83 6.09
CA LEU A 232 -5.00 -3.36 7.47
C LEU A 232 -3.83 -4.01 8.22
N GLU A 233 -3.56 -5.30 7.99
CA GLU A 233 -2.37 -5.98 8.54
C GLU A 233 -1.08 -5.33 8.02
N ASP A 234 -1.01 -5.07 6.72
CA ASP A 234 0.11 -4.38 6.08
C ASP A 234 0.31 -2.98 6.64
N PHE A 235 -0.79 -2.24 6.81
CA PHE A 235 -0.71 -0.90 7.36
C PHE A 235 -0.21 -0.90 8.81
N ALA A 236 -0.66 -1.85 9.64
CA ALA A 236 -0.16 -2.01 10.99
C ALA A 236 1.33 -2.38 11.02
N ALA A 237 1.80 -3.23 10.11
CA ALA A 237 3.22 -3.54 9.96
C ALA A 237 4.03 -2.30 9.54
N GLY A 238 3.54 -1.54 8.57
CA GLY A 238 4.13 -0.28 8.12
C GLY A 238 4.22 0.77 9.23
N ALA A 239 3.17 0.91 10.04
CA ALA A 239 3.14 1.83 11.17
C ALA A 239 4.21 1.49 12.22
N ARG A 240 4.39 0.20 12.55
CA ARG A 240 5.47 -0.24 13.44
C ARG A 240 6.85 -0.04 12.83
N TRP A 241 7.00 -0.33 11.53
CA TRP A 241 8.25 -0.12 10.80
C TRP A 241 8.68 1.36 10.82
N LEU A 242 7.72 2.28 10.66
CA LEU A 242 7.98 3.73 10.67
C LEU A 242 8.57 4.22 12.00
N ARG A 243 8.30 3.54 13.13
CA ARG A 243 8.88 3.88 14.45
C ARG A 243 10.39 3.68 14.51
N ASN A 244 10.99 3.02 13.51
CA ASN A 244 12.44 2.85 13.39
C ASN A 244 13.08 3.86 12.43
N VAL A 245 12.33 4.88 11.99
CA VAL A 245 12.82 5.92 11.07
C VAL A 245 13.22 7.17 11.84
N PHE A 246 14.34 7.75 11.43
CA PHE A 246 14.92 9.00 11.94
C PHE A 246 15.11 9.96 10.78
N ILE A 247 14.87 11.25 11.01
CA ILE A 247 14.97 12.29 9.98
C ILE A 247 16.15 13.21 10.30
N GLN A 248 16.98 13.47 9.30
CA GLN A 248 18.04 14.47 9.35
C GLN A 248 17.82 15.50 8.26
N PHE A 249 17.91 16.78 8.61
CA PHE A 249 17.81 17.86 7.66
C PHE A 249 19.21 18.27 7.19
N ARG A 250 19.35 18.56 5.90
CA ARG A 250 20.58 19.07 5.28
C ARG A 250 20.25 20.22 4.36
N ARG A 251 21.11 21.23 4.36
CA ARG A 251 21.02 22.36 3.42
C ARG A 251 21.07 21.87 1.98
N HIS A 252 20.14 22.34 1.17
CA HIS A 252 20.00 22.02 -0.24
C HIS A 252 19.36 23.20 -1.00
N ALA A 253 19.58 23.30 -2.31
CA ALA A 253 19.07 24.42 -3.11
C ALA A 253 17.53 24.50 -3.12
N THR A 254 16.85 23.36 -3.05
CA THR A 254 15.38 23.29 -3.05
C THR A 254 14.93 22.25 -2.06
N THR A 255 13.89 22.59 -1.29
CA THR A 255 13.30 21.67 -0.32
C THR A 255 12.56 20.54 -1.03
N GLY A 256 12.75 19.30 -0.54
CA GLY A 256 12.00 18.14 -1.03
C GLY A 256 12.42 17.63 -2.41
N THR A 257 13.59 18.04 -2.91
CA THR A 257 14.17 17.50 -4.16
C THR A 257 15.28 16.47 -3.92
N PHE A 258 15.85 16.44 -2.72
CA PHE A 258 16.89 15.50 -2.34
C PHE A 258 16.46 14.65 -1.14
N PHE A 259 16.56 13.33 -1.28
CA PHE A 259 16.32 12.35 -0.24
C PHE A 259 17.38 11.26 -0.29
N SER A 260 17.91 10.86 0.87
CA SER A 260 18.80 9.71 1.00
C SER A 260 18.38 8.87 2.19
N ILE A 261 18.45 7.54 2.05
CA ILE A 261 18.10 6.60 3.10
C ILE A 261 19.34 5.76 3.40
N LYS A 262 19.71 5.67 4.68
CA LYS A 262 20.84 4.85 5.16
C LYS A 262 20.43 4.04 6.38
N LYS A 263 21.11 2.91 6.60
CA LYS A 263 21.01 2.20 7.89
C LYS A 263 21.56 3.07 9.00
N TYR A 264 20.90 3.04 10.16
CA TYR A 264 21.22 3.88 11.30
C TYR A 264 21.09 3.08 12.59
N ALA A 265 22.15 3.06 13.40
CA ALA A 265 22.13 2.47 14.72
C ALA A 265 22.10 3.62 15.75
N PRO A 266 20.96 3.89 16.41
CA PRO A 266 20.91 4.88 17.48
C PRO A 266 21.78 4.41 18.67
N ALA A 267 22.43 5.36 19.35
CA ALA A 267 23.33 5.06 20.48
C ALA A 267 22.60 4.45 21.69
N ASP A 268 21.32 4.75 21.89
CA ASP A 268 20.51 4.31 23.04
C ASP A 268 19.77 2.96 22.79
N ALA A 269 20.50 1.96 22.30
CA ALA A 269 19.95 0.69 21.81
C ALA A 269 19.54 -0.32 22.91
N SER A 270 18.66 0.06 23.84
CA SER A 270 18.07 -0.87 24.82
C SER A 270 16.70 -1.44 24.43
N SER A 271 16.01 -0.88 23.41
CA SER A 271 14.62 -1.25 23.09
C SER A 271 14.32 -1.62 21.63
N CYS A 272 15.28 -1.48 20.71
CA CYS A 272 15.02 -1.68 19.28
C CYS A 272 16.04 -2.67 18.71
N ASN A 273 15.59 -3.65 17.93
CA ASN A 273 16.44 -4.62 17.22
C ASN A 273 17.39 -3.90 16.24
N GLY A 274 18.49 -3.31 16.72
CA GLY A 274 19.76 -2.98 16.06
C GLY A 274 19.79 -2.14 14.77
N GLU A 275 18.70 -1.97 14.03
CA GLU A 275 18.68 -1.41 12.68
C GLU A 275 17.52 -0.41 12.51
N GLY A 276 17.82 0.87 12.73
CA GLY A 276 16.98 1.99 12.31
C GLY A 276 17.31 2.46 10.89
N LEU A 277 16.51 3.38 10.37
CA LEU A 277 16.71 4.02 9.08
C LEU A 277 16.84 5.53 9.25
N LEU A 278 17.91 6.10 8.71
CA LEU A 278 18.10 7.54 8.63
C LEU A 278 17.66 8.05 7.27
N LEU A 279 16.59 8.83 7.26
CA LEU A 279 16.15 9.63 6.13
C LEU A 279 16.81 11.01 6.19
N THR A 280 17.72 11.29 5.26
CA THR A 280 18.26 12.63 5.06
C THR A 280 17.40 13.39 4.05
N MET A 281 16.85 14.54 4.45
CA MET A 281 16.03 15.42 3.63
C MET A 281 16.79 16.71 3.29
N GLY A 282 16.83 17.06 2.00
CA GLY A 282 17.35 18.35 1.54
C GLY A 282 16.33 19.48 1.77
N VAL A 283 16.77 20.57 2.38
CA VAL A 283 15.95 21.71 2.81
C VAL A 283 16.61 23.03 2.40
N SER A 284 15.82 23.96 1.87
CA SER A 284 16.23 25.32 1.47
C SER A 284 16.42 26.25 2.67
N ASP A 285 17.10 27.37 2.46
CA ASP A 285 17.44 28.31 3.52
C ASP A 285 16.22 28.85 4.27
N ASP A 286 15.13 29.15 3.55
CA ASP A 286 13.88 29.61 4.16
C ASP A 286 13.30 28.59 5.16
N HIS A 287 13.34 27.30 4.82
CA HIS A 287 12.85 26.24 5.69
C HIS A 287 13.87 25.85 6.78
N LEU A 288 15.17 26.08 6.56
CA LEU A 288 16.17 25.94 7.62
C LEU A 288 16.00 27.02 8.70
N ALA A 289 15.52 28.21 8.34
CA ALA A 289 15.34 29.33 9.28
C ALA A 289 14.30 29.05 10.39
N VAL A 290 13.32 28.18 10.12
CA VAL A 290 12.29 27.78 11.11
C VAL A 290 12.71 26.55 11.94
N LEU A 291 13.85 25.93 11.64
CA LEU A 291 14.34 24.77 12.38
C LEU A 291 15.25 25.21 13.55
N PRO A 292 15.21 24.49 14.69
CA PRO A 292 16.18 24.66 15.76
C PRO A 292 17.62 24.49 15.30
N GLN A 293 18.54 25.26 15.91
CA GLN A 293 19.97 25.24 15.57
C GLN A 293 20.60 23.83 15.66
N SER A 294 20.10 22.98 16.56
CA SER A 294 20.50 21.58 16.67
C SER A 294 20.25 20.80 15.38
N LEU A 295 19.11 21.01 14.72
CA LEU A 295 18.74 20.37 13.45
C LEU A 295 19.45 21.02 12.25
N VAL A 296 19.64 22.34 12.28
CA VAL A 296 20.35 23.08 11.22
C VAL A 296 21.81 22.63 11.11
N SER A 297 22.47 22.35 12.25
CA SER A 297 23.84 21.81 12.27
C SER A 297 23.98 20.46 11.55
N GLY A 298 22.87 19.74 11.36
CA GLY A 298 22.82 18.41 10.77
C GLY A 298 23.30 17.30 11.70
N ASN A 299 23.66 17.59 12.96
CA ASN A 299 24.13 16.58 13.91
C ASN A 299 22.99 15.90 14.67
N ALA A 300 21.88 16.61 14.90
CA ALA A 300 20.71 16.05 15.55
C ALA A 300 19.79 15.34 14.53
N VAL A 301 19.09 14.33 15.01
CA VAL A 301 18.10 13.56 14.25
C VAL A 301 16.75 13.63 14.94
N VAL A 302 15.67 13.65 14.17
CA VAL A 302 14.29 13.64 14.67
C VAL A 302 13.75 12.23 14.58
N HIS A 303 13.40 11.64 15.71
CA HIS A 303 12.76 10.32 15.74
C HIS A 303 11.32 10.40 15.24
N VAL A 304 10.92 9.53 14.31
CA VAL A 304 9.53 9.44 13.86
C VAL A 304 8.74 8.56 14.83
N ARG A 305 7.75 9.15 15.49
CA ARG A 305 6.76 8.44 16.32
C ARG A 305 5.52 8.16 15.48
N CYS A 306 4.88 7.02 15.71
CA CYS A 306 3.76 6.60 14.87
C CYS A 306 2.71 5.82 15.66
N VAL A 307 1.47 6.30 15.62
CA VAL A 307 0.28 5.60 16.12
C VAL A 307 -0.71 5.38 14.98
N LEU A 308 -1.41 4.25 15.03
CA LEU A 308 -2.44 3.84 14.08
C LEU A 308 -3.70 3.42 14.83
N PHE A 309 -4.78 4.18 14.65
CA PHE A 309 -6.11 3.79 15.10
C PHE A 309 -7.00 3.45 13.92
N THR A 310 -7.84 2.43 14.08
CA THR A 310 -8.66 1.90 13.00
C THR A 310 -10.11 1.66 13.42
N GLN A 311 -11.02 2.09 12.56
CA GLN A 311 -12.44 1.79 12.65
C GLN A 311 -13.02 1.63 11.25
N GLY A 312 -13.45 0.42 10.91
CA GLY A 312 -14.19 0.18 9.67
C GLY A 312 -15.54 0.93 9.69
N VAL A 313 -15.84 1.66 8.62
CA VAL A 313 -17.09 2.47 8.53
C VAL A 313 -18.07 1.99 7.48
N ASN A 314 -17.66 1.13 6.55
CA ASN A 314 -18.47 0.71 5.39
C ASN A 314 -19.49 -0.41 5.73
N GLU A 315 -20.27 -0.82 4.72
CA GLU A 315 -21.26 -1.89 4.79
C GLU A 315 -20.64 -3.26 5.16
N LYS A 316 -19.43 -3.53 4.67
CA LYS A 316 -18.69 -4.75 5.01
C LYS A 316 -18.41 -4.85 6.50
N GLN A 317 -18.04 -3.73 7.12
CA GLN A 317 -17.90 -3.69 8.57
C GLN A 317 -19.22 -3.92 9.29
N SER A 318 -20.34 -3.38 8.78
CA SER A 318 -21.67 -3.67 9.35
C SER A 318 -21.97 -5.17 9.35
N LEU A 319 -21.62 -5.88 8.27
CA LEU A 319 -21.80 -7.33 8.17
C LEU A 319 -20.92 -8.08 9.19
N VAL A 320 -19.65 -7.71 9.30
CA VAL A 320 -18.73 -8.30 10.30
C VAL A 320 -19.30 -8.16 11.72
N HIS A 321 -19.85 -6.99 12.05
CA HIS A 321 -20.46 -6.74 13.36
C HIS A 321 -21.75 -7.55 13.56
N ALA A 322 -22.62 -7.62 12.55
CA ALA A 322 -23.87 -8.38 12.61
C ALA A 322 -23.62 -9.87 12.85
N TYR A 323 -22.60 -10.45 12.21
CA TYR A 323 -22.22 -11.86 12.39
C TYR A 323 -21.29 -12.10 13.60
N LYS A 324 -21.00 -11.07 14.41
CA LYS A 324 -20.03 -11.13 15.53
C LYS A 324 -18.72 -11.81 15.15
N SER A 325 -18.25 -11.56 13.92
CA SER A 325 -17.09 -12.27 13.36
C SER A 325 -15.82 -12.01 14.18
N SER A 326 -14.98 -13.04 14.30
CA SER A 326 -13.67 -12.94 14.94
C SER A 326 -12.70 -12.01 14.20
N ALA A 327 -13.01 -11.60 12.96
CA ALA A 327 -12.18 -10.67 12.18
C ALA A 327 -12.04 -9.29 12.87
N VAL A 328 -12.99 -8.89 13.72
CA VAL A 328 -12.89 -7.66 14.52
C VAL A 328 -11.69 -7.67 15.48
N LYS A 329 -11.23 -8.86 15.89
CA LYS A 329 -10.07 -9.01 16.79
C LYS A 329 -8.80 -8.40 16.22
N LEU A 330 -8.66 -8.31 14.89
CA LEU A 330 -7.53 -7.61 14.28
C LEU A 330 -7.58 -6.11 14.59
N GLN A 331 -8.75 -5.48 14.39
CA GLN A 331 -8.95 -4.06 14.70
C GLN A 331 -8.68 -3.77 16.18
N GLU A 332 -9.23 -4.59 17.08
CA GLU A 332 -9.00 -4.47 18.51
C GLU A 332 -7.53 -4.59 18.89
N ARG A 333 -6.82 -5.59 18.33
CA ARG A 333 -5.40 -5.78 18.59
C ARG A 333 -4.59 -4.56 18.15
N ILE A 334 -4.83 -4.07 16.94
CA ILE A 334 -4.15 -2.88 16.43
C ILE A 334 -4.41 -1.68 17.34
N ASN A 335 -5.66 -1.43 17.73
CA ASN A 335 -6.01 -0.30 18.60
C ASN A 335 -5.39 -0.45 20.01
N ARG A 336 -5.37 -1.66 20.58
CA ARG A 336 -4.72 -1.93 21.88
C ARG A 336 -3.20 -1.72 21.82
N ASP A 337 -2.54 -2.27 20.79
CA ASP A 337 -1.10 -2.10 20.58
C ASP A 337 -0.73 -0.60 20.45
N ASN A 338 -1.57 0.17 19.74
CA ASN A 338 -1.34 1.60 19.53
C ASN A 338 -1.74 2.47 20.74
N LEU A 339 -2.65 2.02 21.60
CA LEU A 339 -2.90 2.68 22.89
C LEU A 339 -1.65 2.63 23.78
N VAL A 340 -0.96 1.50 23.82
CA VAL A 340 0.31 1.37 24.57
C VAL A 340 1.36 2.35 24.03
N GLU A 341 1.51 2.41 22.71
CA GLU A 341 2.42 3.37 22.07
C GLU A 341 2.03 4.83 22.35
N LEU A 342 0.74 5.13 22.30
CA LEU A 342 0.23 6.48 22.59
C LEU A 342 0.53 6.90 24.03
N LYS A 343 0.31 6.00 25.00
CA LYS A 343 0.66 6.22 26.42
C LYS A 343 2.16 6.47 26.61
N HIS A 344 3.00 5.69 25.94
CA HIS A 344 4.45 5.88 25.96
C HIS A 344 4.86 7.24 25.37
N THR A 345 4.34 7.57 24.19
CA THR A 345 4.59 8.87 23.53
C THR A 345 4.13 10.04 24.39
N TYR A 346 2.95 9.92 25.02
CA TYR A 346 2.42 10.96 25.89
C TYR A 346 3.26 11.16 27.15
N THR A 347 3.82 10.09 27.72
CA THR A 347 4.73 10.21 28.88
C THR A 347 5.93 11.09 28.55
N ILE A 348 6.51 10.92 27.36
CA ILE A 348 7.63 11.74 26.88
C ILE A 348 7.19 13.19 26.68
N TYR A 349 6.03 13.40 26.05
CA TYR A 349 5.46 14.74 25.87
C TYR A 349 5.20 15.44 27.20
N ARG A 350 4.60 14.75 28.16
CA ARG A 350 4.27 15.27 29.50
C ARG A 350 5.54 15.72 30.22
N ASN A 351 6.58 14.89 30.22
CA ASN A 351 7.86 15.23 30.83
C ASN A 351 8.49 16.46 30.17
N LEU A 352 8.47 16.53 28.84
CA LEU A 352 8.96 17.68 28.09
C LEU A 352 8.19 18.96 28.46
N ARG A 353 6.86 18.91 28.52
CA ARG A 353 6.01 20.06 28.88
C ARG A 353 6.28 20.54 30.30
N VAL A 354 6.37 19.62 31.27
CA VAL A 354 6.68 19.97 32.67
C VAL A 354 8.05 20.64 32.76
N GLU A 355 9.04 20.14 32.04
CA GLU A 355 10.38 20.74 32.02
C GLU A 355 10.38 22.13 31.36
N GLU A 356 9.70 22.30 30.22
CA GLU A 356 9.52 23.60 29.56
C GLU A 356 8.92 24.64 30.52
N THR A 357 7.85 24.27 31.24
CA THR A 357 7.21 25.14 32.24
C THR A 357 8.17 25.50 33.37
N GLN A 358 8.92 24.53 33.91
CA GLN A 358 9.91 24.77 34.97
C GLN A 358 11.04 25.70 34.53
N ILE A 359 11.59 25.49 33.33
CA ILE A 359 12.64 26.35 32.76
C ILE A 359 12.12 27.77 32.60
N ARG A 360 10.92 27.93 32.04
CA ARG A 360 10.28 29.24 31.82
C ARG A 360 10.15 30.03 33.13
N VAL A 361 9.66 29.38 34.19
CA VAL A 361 9.49 30.00 35.50
C VAL A 361 10.83 30.30 36.15
N ARG A 362 11.81 29.39 36.08
CA ARG A 362 13.16 29.64 36.61
C ARG A 362 13.84 30.83 35.92
N ALA A 363 13.73 30.91 34.59
CA ALA A 363 14.27 32.03 33.82
C ALA A 363 13.59 33.36 34.21
N SER A 364 12.26 33.36 34.34
CA SER A 364 11.47 34.50 34.83
C SER A 364 11.98 34.98 36.19
N ARG A 365 12.15 34.06 37.15
CA ARG A 365 12.67 34.36 38.50
C ARG A 365 14.11 34.87 38.50
N GLN A 366 14.98 34.29 37.67
CA GLN A 366 16.38 34.69 37.58
C GLN A 366 16.54 36.09 36.97
N MET A 367 15.76 36.42 35.94
CA MET A 367 15.75 37.78 35.38
C MET A 367 15.31 38.82 36.43
N ARG A 368 14.36 38.48 37.31
CA ARG A 368 13.94 39.34 38.43
C ARG A 368 15.04 39.54 39.46
N ALA A 369 15.73 38.46 39.85
CA ALA A 369 16.84 38.55 40.80
C ALA A 369 17.96 39.46 40.27
N ASN A 370 18.24 39.40 38.97
CA ASN A 370 19.27 40.24 38.34
C ASN A 370 18.84 41.69 38.11
N SER A 371 17.54 42.00 38.01
CA SER A 371 17.05 43.37 37.80
C SER A 371 16.89 44.19 39.09
N GLY A 372 17.12 43.59 40.27
CA GLY A 372 17.02 44.27 41.57
C GLY A 372 15.60 44.73 41.93
N MET A 373 14.58 44.31 41.17
CA MET A 373 13.18 44.61 41.44
C MET A 373 12.64 43.66 42.52
N SER A 374 12.06 44.21 43.59
CA SER A 374 11.31 43.43 44.58
C SER A 374 10.12 42.74 43.90
N SER A 375 9.89 41.46 44.21
CA SER A 375 8.75 40.69 43.72
C SER A 375 7.44 41.43 43.99
N SER A 376 6.77 41.91 42.93
CA SER A 376 5.41 42.41 43.05
C SER A 376 4.45 41.23 43.01
N SER A 377 3.40 41.24 43.84
CA SER A 377 2.40 40.16 43.91
C SER A 377 1.80 39.84 42.54
N ALA A 378 1.55 40.86 41.71
CA ALA A 378 0.97 40.72 40.38
C ALA A 378 1.83 39.88 39.39
N GLN A 379 3.15 39.81 39.58
CA GLN A 379 4.04 39.05 38.70
C GLN A 379 4.26 37.62 39.17
N ASP A 380 4.17 37.35 40.47
CA ASP A 380 4.07 35.99 40.99
C ASP A 380 2.71 35.36 40.61
N ASP A 381 1.65 36.15 40.62
CA ASP A 381 0.34 35.75 40.09
C ASP A 381 0.40 35.36 38.60
N SER A 382 1.25 36.04 37.81
CA SER A 382 1.40 35.74 36.37
C SER A 382 2.16 34.43 36.09
N ASP A 383 3.22 34.13 36.86
CA ASP A 383 3.94 32.85 36.74
C ASP A 383 3.05 31.69 37.20
N GLU A 384 2.29 31.89 38.27
CA GLU A 384 1.34 30.90 38.79
C GLU A 384 0.18 30.67 37.80
N ALA A 385 -0.34 31.73 37.16
CA ALA A 385 -1.34 31.61 36.11
C ALA A 385 -0.83 30.81 34.90
N ALA A 386 0.41 31.05 34.45
CA ALA A 386 1.02 30.29 33.37
C ALA A 386 1.18 28.80 33.73
N MET A 387 1.61 28.49 34.95
CA MET A 387 1.67 27.10 35.42
C MET A 387 0.27 26.48 35.53
N ALA A 388 -0.73 27.23 35.97
CA ALA A 388 -2.10 26.75 36.08
C ALA A 388 -2.68 26.40 34.70
N ILE A 389 -2.40 27.20 33.67
CA ILE A 389 -2.78 26.90 32.28
C ILE A 389 -2.10 25.61 31.80
N ASP A 390 -0.78 25.48 31.95
CA ASP A 390 -0.06 24.26 31.53
C ASP A 390 -0.58 23.01 32.28
N ARG A 391 -0.92 23.14 33.57
CA ARG A 391 -1.54 22.05 34.36
C ARG A 391 -2.94 21.70 33.83
N HIS A 392 -3.76 22.70 33.51
CA HIS A 392 -5.09 22.49 32.95
C HIS A 392 -5.03 21.79 31.58
N ASP A 393 -4.12 22.20 30.70
CA ASP A 393 -3.92 21.57 29.39
C ASP A 393 -3.50 20.09 29.53
N LEU A 394 -2.56 19.80 30.46
CA LEU A 394 -2.14 18.44 30.73
C LEU A 394 -3.27 17.60 31.33
N GLN A 395 -4.11 18.17 32.20
CA GLN A 395 -5.27 17.49 32.76
C GLN A 395 -6.31 17.15 31.68
N ALA A 396 -6.60 18.08 30.76
CA ALA A 396 -7.49 17.83 29.65
C ALA A 396 -6.99 16.68 28.74
N LEU A 397 -5.66 16.58 28.56
CA LEU A 397 -5.04 15.45 27.86
C LEU A 397 -5.15 14.14 28.66
N ASP A 398 -4.93 14.17 29.97
CA ASP A 398 -5.11 13.00 30.83
C ASP A 398 -6.56 12.46 30.73
N ASP A 399 -7.55 13.34 30.79
CA ASP A 399 -8.97 12.98 30.67
C ASP A 399 -9.30 12.41 29.27
N LEU A 400 -8.76 13.02 28.21
CA LEU A 400 -8.94 12.55 26.84
C LEU A 400 -8.29 11.18 26.61
N LEU A 401 -7.13 10.92 27.23
CA LEU A 401 -6.47 9.62 27.18
C LEU A 401 -7.31 8.53 27.86
N VAL A 402 -7.93 8.84 29.01
CA VAL A 402 -8.87 7.93 29.69
C VAL A 402 -10.08 7.64 28.79
N GLN A 403 -10.61 8.64 28.09
CA GLN A 403 -11.70 8.44 27.14
C GLN A 403 -11.30 7.54 25.96
N ILE A 404 -10.10 7.75 25.38
CA ILE A 404 -9.56 6.87 24.32
C ILE A 404 -9.40 5.44 24.83
N GLU A 405 -8.88 5.25 26.05
CA GLU A 405 -8.76 3.95 26.67
C GLU A 405 -10.12 3.27 26.87
N HIS A 406 -11.12 4.03 27.32
CA HIS A 406 -12.49 3.52 27.46
C HIS A 406 -13.05 3.03 26.11
N HIS A 407 -12.84 3.78 25.03
CA HIS A 407 -13.30 3.38 23.69
C HIS A 407 -12.73 2.04 23.22
N ILE A 408 -11.50 1.72 23.62
CA ILE A 408 -10.75 0.53 23.18
C ILE A 408 -10.98 -0.67 24.11
N CYS A 409 -11.03 -0.43 25.42
CA CYS A 409 -11.13 -1.47 26.43
C CYS A 409 -12.58 -1.88 26.72
N SER A 410 -13.56 -1.02 26.44
CA SER A 410 -14.97 -1.33 26.69
C SER A 410 -15.51 -2.40 25.74
N SER A 411 -16.10 -3.45 26.32
CA SER A 411 -16.74 -4.55 25.58
C SER A 411 -17.99 -4.10 24.81
N THR A 412 -18.64 -3.00 25.20
CA THR A 412 -19.83 -2.46 24.52
C THR A 412 -19.52 -1.89 23.14
N SER A 413 -18.26 -1.55 22.88
CA SER A 413 -17.77 -1.02 21.59
C SER A 413 -17.39 -2.09 20.59
N GLN A 414 -17.27 -3.36 21.00
CA GLN A 414 -16.68 -4.43 20.19
C GLN A 414 -17.34 -4.62 18.83
N TYR A 415 -18.67 -4.62 18.76
CA TYR A 415 -19.42 -4.85 17.53
C TYR A 415 -20.17 -3.59 17.06
N LYS A 416 -19.63 -2.41 17.36
CA LYS A 416 -20.20 -1.11 16.97
C LYS A 416 -19.17 -0.27 16.24
N LYS A 417 -19.65 0.64 15.38
CA LYS A 417 -18.79 1.57 14.67
C LYS A 417 -18.46 2.74 15.59
N ASN A 418 -17.40 2.60 16.38
CA ASN A 418 -16.98 3.65 17.30
C ASN A 418 -16.07 4.67 16.59
N VAL A 419 -16.68 5.60 15.88
CA VAL A 419 -15.95 6.67 15.18
C VAL A 419 -15.41 7.74 16.13
N ALA A 420 -15.93 7.83 17.37
CA ALA A 420 -15.44 8.75 18.38
C ALA A 420 -13.97 8.46 18.75
N LEU A 421 -13.57 7.18 18.75
CA LEU A 421 -12.17 6.79 18.90
C LEU A 421 -11.24 7.53 17.92
N LEU A 422 -11.61 7.63 16.64
CA LEU A 422 -10.78 8.31 15.64
C LEU A 422 -10.75 9.82 15.89
N MET A 423 -11.86 10.41 16.33
CA MET A 423 -11.95 11.84 16.64
C MET A 423 -11.11 12.20 17.87
N ASP A 424 -11.26 11.44 18.96
CA ASP A 424 -10.58 11.70 20.22
C ASP A 424 -9.07 11.45 20.10
N SER A 425 -8.67 10.37 19.42
CA SER A 425 -7.24 10.12 19.15
C SER A 425 -6.63 11.17 18.22
N SER A 426 -7.40 11.72 17.27
CA SER A 426 -6.99 12.84 16.44
C SER A 426 -6.73 14.10 17.24
N ASP A 427 -7.68 14.48 18.09
CA ASP A 427 -7.59 15.69 18.92
C ASP A 427 -6.42 15.58 19.90
N PHE A 428 -6.26 14.40 20.53
CA PHE A 428 -5.15 14.10 21.41
C PHE A 428 -3.82 14.25 20.67
N CYS A 429 -3.64 13.57 19.54
CA CYS A 429 -2.40 13.64 18.77
C CYS A 429 -2.12 15.07 18.26
N ARG A 430 -3.16 15.83 17.89
CA ARG A 430 -3.00 17.23 17.45
C ARG A 430 -2.51 18.13 18.57
N ALA A 431 -3.03 17.98 19.79
CA ALA A 431 -2.58 18.72 20.95
C ALA A 431 -1.10 18.42 21.31
N LEU A 432 -0.63 17.21 20.98
CA LEU A 432 0.79 16.83 21.07
C LEU A 432 1.66 17.40 19.94
N GLY A 433 1.07 18.09 18.95
CA GLY A 433 1.76 18.54 17.74
C GLY A 433 1.97 17.42 16.72
N GLY A 434 1.06 16.44 16.65
CA GLY A 434 1.11 15.33 15.71
C GLY A 434 0.48 15.66 14.35
N ALA A 435 1.06 15.14 13.28
CA ALA A 435 0.49 15.18 11.95
C ALA A 435 -0.56 14.07 11.76
N ARG A 436 -1.69 14.40 11.15
CA ARG A 436 -2.81 13.47 10.95
C ARG A 436 -2.90 13.01 9.50
N VAL A 437 -3.01 11.69 9.29
CA VAL A 437 -3.23 11.09 7.97
C VAL A 437 -4.40 10.12 8.02
N THR A 438 -5.40 10.33 7.18
CA THR A 438 -6.55 9.41 7.06
C THR A 438 -6.46 8.54 5.81
N CYS A 439 -6.47 7.23 6.02
CA CYS A 439 -6.41 6.22 4.98
C CYS A 439 -7.73 5.44 4.85
N CYS A 440 -8.10 5.15 3.60
CA CYS A 440 -9.08 4.12 3.27
C CYS A 440 -8.59 3.41 2.00
N LYS A 441 -9.28 2.35 1.55
CA LYS A 441 -8.85 1.53 0.40
C LYS A 441 -8.41 2.30 -0.84
N SER A 442 -9.05 3.44 -1.14
CA SER A 442 -8.82 4.17 -2.39
C SER A 442 -8.56 5.67 -2.20
N GLY A 443 -8.53 6.17 -0.96
CA GLY A 443 -8.26 7.59 -0.66
C GLY A 443 -9.32 8.59 -1.13
N LYS A 444 -10.49 8.13 -1.60
CA LYS A 444 -11.52 8.97 -2.24
C LYS A 444 -12.69 9.26 -1.31
N ASP A 445 -13.67 8.36 -1.28
CA ASP A 445 -14.99 8.66 -0.74
C ASP A 445 -14.98 8.68 0.80
N ARG A 446 -14.62 7.57 1.46
CA ARG A 446 -14.53 7.50 2.94
C ARG A 446 -13.53 8.50 3.51
N THR A 447 -12.36 8.64 2.86
CA THR A 447 -11.36 9.63 3.24
C THR A 447 -11.94 11.05 3.15
N ALA A 448 -12.70 11.38 2.10
CA ALA A 448 -13.35 12.69 2.01
C ALA A 448 -14.35 12.91 3.16
N MET A 449 -15.11 11.89 3.56
CA MET A 449 -16.05 12.02 4.67
C MET A 449 -15.32 12.33 6.00
N SER A 450 -14.22 11.64 6.29
CA SER A 450 -13.42 11.90 7.50
C SER A 450 -12.69 13.25 7.43
N VAL A 451 -12.04 13.59 6.32
CA VAL A 451 -11.31 14.86 6.18
C VAL A 451 -12.25 16.07 6.28
N THR A 452 -13.41 16.03 5.64
CA THR A 452 -14.38 17.14 5.72
C THR A 452 -15.04 17.26 7.09
N LEU A 453 -15.20 16.14 7.82
CA LEU A 453 -15.67 16.20 9.20
C LEU A 453 -14.61 16.87 10.08
N GLU A 454 -13.36 16.47 9.94
CA GLU A 454 -12.26 17.05 10.70
C GLU A 454 -12.10 18.54 10.44
N GLN A 455 -12.09 18.94 9.17
CA GLN A 455 -12.02 20.36 8.80
C GLN A 455 -13.16 21.17 9.45
N ALA A 456 -14.38 20.63 9.47
CA ALA A 456 -15.50 21.32 10.11
C ALA A 456 -15.31 21.42 11.63
N ARG A 457 -14.80 20.37 12.28
CA ARG A 457 -14.50 20.37 13.73
C ARG A 457 -13.44 21.42 14.07
N LEU A 458 -12.37 21.51 13.28
CA LEU A 458 -11.31 22.50 13.47
C LEU A 458 -11.82 23.93 13.24
N LEU A 459 -12.61 24.17 12.20
CA LEU A 459 -13.22 25.48 11.96
C LEU A 459 -14.14 25.90 13.13
N CYS A 460 -14.90 24.95 13.69
CA CYS A 460 -15.74 25.24 14.86
C CYS A 460 -14.92 25.46 16.13
N GLY A 461 -13.91 24.64 16.39
CA GLY A 461 -13.12 24.68 17.61
C GLY A 461 -12.12 25.84 17.66
N GLU A 462 -11.40 26.07 16.57
CA GLU A 462 -10.32 27.06 16.50
C GLU A 462 -10.77 28.42 15.96
N LEU A 463 -11.70 28.43 15.00
CA LEU A 463 -12.18 29.67 14.36
C LEU A 463 -13.61 30.06 14.77
N GLN A 464 -14.19 29.36 15.77
CA GLN A 464 -15.53 29.62 16.30
C GLN A 464 -16.63 29.65 15.21
N ALA A 465 -16.42 28.91 14.12
CA ALA A 465 -17.39 28.87 13.03
C ALA A 465 -18.70 28.23 13.51
N SER A 466 -19.83 28.89 13.22
CA SER A 466 -21.16 28.35 13.57
C SER A 466 -21.59 27.25 12.60
N GLN A 467 -22.51 26.38 13.05
CA GLN A 467 -23.14 25.35 12.22
C GLN A 467 -22.17 24.33 11.57
N GLY A 468 -21.31 23.68 12.34
CA GLY A 468 -20.33 22.69 11.85
C GLY A 468 -20.90 21.61 10.91
N SER A 469 -22.12 21.14 11.17
CA SER A 469 -22.81 20.16 10.29
C SER A 469 -23.09 20.73 8.88
N ALA A 470 -23.54 21.99 8.81
CA ALA A 470 -23.79 22.67 7.55
C ALA A 470 -22.48 22.94 6.79
N LEU A 471 -21.43 23.39 7.49
CA LEU A 471 -20.09 23.56 6.93
C LEU A 471 -19.55 22.25 6.33
N CYS A 472 -19.64 21.16 7.09
CA CYS A 472 -19.24 19.83 6.63
C CYS A 472 -20.01 19.41 5.37
N SER A 473 -21.33 19.63 5.37
CA SER A 473 -22.20 19.32 4.24
C SER A 473 -21.83 20.15 2.99
N ASN A 474 -21.57 21.45 3.17
CA ASN A 474 -21.14 22.33 2.08
C ASN A 474 -19.79 21.91 1.48
N MET A 475 -18.83 21.50 2.32
CA MET A 475 -17.56 20.96 1.82
C MET A 475 -17.73 19.65 1.04
N ARG A 476 -18.74 18.84 1.38
CA ARG A 476 -19.05 17.60 0.64
C ARG A 476 -19.86 17.85 -0.63
N LEU A 477 -20.66 18.92 -0.68
CA LEU A 477 -21.42 19.35 -1.85
C LEU A 477 -20.50 20.00 -2.90
N TYR A 478 -19.73 21.00 -2.47
CA TYR A 478 -19.02 21.93 -3.37
C TYR A 478 -17.51 21.97 -3.12
N GLY A 479 -17.04 21.41 -2.02
CA GLY A 479 -15.69 21.62 -1.52
C GLY A 479 -14.61 20.71 -2.08
N VAL A 480 -13.43 20.87 -1.49
CA VAL A 480 -12.12 20.52 -2.07
C VAL A 480 -11.94 19.03 -2.41
N ARG A 481 -12.57 18.12 -1.66
CA ARG A 481 -12.42 16.67 -1.89
C ARG A 481 -13.26 16.14 -3.06
N ARG A 482 -14.21 16.92 -3.59
CA ARG A 482 -14.96 16.59 -4.83
C ARG A 482 -14.02 16.45 -6.02
N ARG A 483 -12.98 17.29 -6.10
CA ARG A 483 -12.00 17.21 -7.19
C ARG A 483 -11.19 15.91 -7.13
N ASN A 484 -10.86 15.42 -5.94
CA ASN A 484 -10.18 14.13 -5.78
C ASN A 484 -11.04 12.98 -6.32
N VAL A 485 -12.34 12.99 -6.05
CA VAL A 485 -13.28 12.01 -6.62
C VAL A 485 -13.27 12.09 -8.13
N PHE A 486 -13.50 13.29 -8.69
CA PHE A 486 -13.52 13.51 -10.14
C PHE A 486 -12.25 13.05 -10.84
N MET A 487 -11.07 13.41 -10.33
CA MET A 487 -9.80 13.04 -10.96
C MET A 487 -9.62 11.52 -11.08
N ASN A 488 -10.15 10.77 -10.11
CA ASN A 488 -10.00 9.33 -10.00
C ASN A 488 -11.13 8.50 -10.62
N THR A 489 -12.36 9.02 -10.66
CA THR A 489 -13.54 8.28 -11.17
C THR A 489 -14.08 8.85 -12.47
N LYS A 490 -13.62 10.03 -12.87
CA LYS A 490 -14.20 10.87 -13.94
C LYS A 490 -15.68 11.19 -13.72
N ALA A 491 -16.16 11.06 -12.48
CA ALA A 491 -17.51 11.40 -12.07
C ALA A 491 -17.47 12.42 -10.94
N ASP A 492 -18.46 13.31 -10.91
CA ASP A 492 -18.57 14.33 -9.89
C ASP A 492 -19.21 13.81 -8.59
N LYS A 493 -19.80 12.60 -8.60
CA LYS A 493 -20.47 11.99 -7.44
C LYS A 493 -19.58 10.97 -6.72
N PHE A 494 -19.71 10.92 -5.39
CA PHE A 494 -19.13 9.87 -4.55
C PHE A 494 -19.65 8.49 -4.98
N ALA A 495 -18.77 7.49 -4.93
CA ALA A 495 -19.07 6.14 -5.39
C ALA A 495 -19.83 5.28 -4.37
N PHE A 496 -20.75 5.89 -3.60
CA PHE A 496 -21.69 5.18 -2.73
C PHE A 496 -23.03 5.02 -3.44
N ASN A 497 -23.66 3.86 -3.33
CA ASN A 497 -25.09 3.70 -3.57
C ASN A 497 -25.90 4.01 -2.30
N GLU A 498 -27.23 4.02 -2.40
CA GLU A 498 -28.11 4.39 -1.29
C GLU A 498 -27.98 3.44 -0.08
N VAL A 499 -27.85 2.14 -0.33
CA VAL A 499 -27.67 1.12 0.72
C VAL A 499 -26.34 1.31 1.45
N GLN A 500 -25.25 1.50 0.70
CA GLN A 500 -23.92 1.77 1.25
C GLN A 500 -23.91 3.06 2.09
N ARG A 501 -24.60 4.12 1.64
CA ARG A 501 -24.76 5.35 2.40
C ARG A 501 -25.50 5.11 3.72
N LYS A 502 -26.60 4.35 3.72
CA LYS A 502 -27.37 4.04 4.93
C LYS A 502 -26.53 3.32 5.98
N MET A 503 -25.56 2.51 5.54
CA MET A 503 -24.66 1.76 6.42
C MET A 503 -23.51 2.59 7.01
N LEU A 504 -23.25 3.81 6.55
CA LEU A 504 -22.23 4.69 7.14
C LEU A 504 -22.72 5.27 8.49
N PRO A 505 -21.82 5.59 9.43
CA PRO A 505 -22.13 6.45 10.57
C PRO A 505 -22.68 7.81 10.10
N ASP A 506 -23.63 8.39 10.85
CA ASP A 506 -24.35 9.60 10.42
C ASP A 506 -23.42 10.77 10.09
N CYS A 507 -22.39 11.00 10.92
CA CYS A 507 -21.39 12.04 10.70
C CYS A 507 -20.57 11.86 9.41
N TYR A 508 -20.53 10.65 8.85
CA TYR A 508 -19.84 10.31 7.60
C TYR A 508 -20.76 10.13 6.40
N LYS A 509 -22.08 10.37 6.54
CA LYS A 509 -22.98 10.29 5.40
C LYS A 509 -22.76 11.49 4.45
N PRO A 510 -22.56 11.25 3.14
CA PRO A 510 -22.57 12.34 2.16
C PRO A 510 -23.99 12.94 2.05
N PRO A 511 -24.12 14.24 1.72
CA PRO A 511 -25.41 14.87 1.45
C PRO A 511 -26.16 14.25 0.27
N VAL A 512 -27.49 14.38 0.26
CA VAL A 512 -28.33 13.92 -0.87
C VAL A 512 -27.90 14.62 -2.16
N GLY A 513 -27.92 13.88 -3.28
CA GLY A 513 -27.49 14.39 -4.59
C GLY A 513 -25.98 14.29 -4.88
N THR A 514 -25.16 14.00 -3.86
CA THR A 514 -23.68 13.93 -4.02
C THR A 514 -23.13 12.53 -4.23
N TYR A 515 -23.97 11.49 -4.22
CA TYR A 515 -23.60 10.08 -4.41
C TYR A 515 -24.40 9.46 -5.56
N LYS A 516 -24.00 8.28 -6.03
CA LYS A 516 -24.67 7.63 -7.18
C LYS A 516 -26.13 7.32 -6.84
N SER A 517 -27.06 7.78 -7.69
CA SER A 517 -28.45 7.35 -7.62
C SER A 517 -28.50 5.88 -8.01
N GLY A 518 -29.01 5.02 -7.13
CA GLY A 518 -29.16 3.61 -7.44
C GLY A 518 -30.25 3.47 -8.50
N LYS A 519 -29.89 3.16 -9.74
CA LYS A 519 -30.69 2.18 -10.48
C LYS A 519 -30.16 0.84 -10.03
N THR A 520 -30.96 0.13 -9.24
CA THR A 520 -30.77 -1.28 -8.89
C THR A 520 -30.59 -2.11 -10.14
#